data_AF-A0A2D7K0H1-F1
#
_entry.id   AF-A0A2D7K0H1-F1
#
_cell.length_a   1.000
_cell.length_b   1.000
_cell.length_c   1.000
_cell.angle_alpha   90.00
_cell.angle_beta   90.00
_cell.angle_gamma   90.00
#
_symmetry.space_group_name_H-M   'P 1'
#
loop_
_entity.id
_entity.type
_entity.pdbx_description
1 polymer ?
#
loop_
_entity_poly.entity_id
_entity_poly.type
_entity_poly.pdbx_seq_one_letter_code
_entity_poly.pdbx_strand_id
1 'polypeptide(L)' 'TGLPELRAVHSTNGRWDVIAEIGTNSLEDFDSTLAKIRRMDGVTSSETSLLLSTRKAR' A
#
# COMPACT_ATOMS: atom_id res chain seq x y z
N THR A 1 -8.38 1.95 14.63
CA THR A 1 -6.95 1.71 14.92
C THR A 1 -6.20 1.81 13.61
N GLY A 2 -5.19 2.69 13.51
CA GLY A 2 -4.44 2.87 12.26
C GLY A 2 -3.60 1.63 11.94
N LEU A 3 -3.37 1.37 10.66
CA LEU A 3 -2.41 0.37 10.19
C LEU A 3 -1.00 0.97 10.34
N PRO A 4 -0.17 0.55 11.32
CA PRO A 4 1.18 1.09 11.50
C PRO A 4 2.08 0.83 10.29
N GLU A 5 1.74 -0.16 9.47
CA GLU A 5 2.43 -0.52 8.24
C GLU A 5 2.16 0.50 7.11
N LEU A 6 1.14 1.34 7.25
CA LEU A 6 0.75 2.37 6.28
C LEU A 6 1.60 3.63 6.51
N ARG A 7 2.58 3.89 5.64
CA ARG A 7 3.47 5.05 5.76
C ARG A 7 2.82 6.33 5.25
N ALA A 8 2.07 6.23 4.17
CA ALA A 8 1.37 7.34 3.56
C ALA A 8 0.17 6.86 2.76
N VAL A 9 -0.80 7.75 2.60
CA VAL A 9 -1.97 7.56 1.74
C VAL A 9 -2.19 8.84 0.97
N HIS A 10 -2.27 8.72 -0.35
CA HIS A 10 -2.44 9.85 -1.26
C HIS A 10 -3.69 9.61 -2.10
N SER A 11 -4.58 10.59 -2.19
CA SER A 11 -5.67 10.55 -3.15
C SER A 11 -5.18 11.01 -4.51
N THR A 12 -5.60 10.34 -5.57
CA THR A 12 -5.19 10.69 -6.93
C THR A 12 -6.39 10.95 -7.82
N ASN A 13 -6.26 11.90 -8.75
CA ASN A 13 -7.28 12.20 -9.76
C ASN A 13 -7.17 11.27 -10.99
N GLY A 14 -6.49 10.13 -10.84
CA GLY A 14 -6.14 9.22 -11.93
C GLY A 14 -7.06 7.99 -12.01
N ARG A 15 -6.57 6.91 -12.63
CA ARG A 15 -7.29 5.63 -12.70
C ARG A 15 -7.58 5.02 -11.32
N TRP A 16 -6.77 5.37 -10.33
CA TRP A 16 -6.91 4.92 -8.95
C TRP A 16 -7.40 6.10 -8.10
N ASP A 17 -8.34 5.85 -7.18
CA ASP A 17 -8.81 6.88 -6.25
C ASP A 17 -7.76 7.17 -5.16
N VAL A 18 -6.98 6.14 -4.79
CA VAL A 18 -6.02 6.17 -3.68
C VAL A 18 -4.76 5.38 -4.02
N ILE A 19 -3.62 5.91 -3.60
CA ILE A 19 -2.32 5.24 -3.56
C ILE A 19 -1.87 5.16 -2.10
N ALA A 20 -1.57 3.95 -1.62
CA ALA A 20 -1.05 3.72 -0.28
C ALA A 20 0.39 3.22 -0.32
N GLU A 21 1.25 3.82 0.50
CA GLU A 21 2.62 3.37 0.72
C GLU A 21 2.68 2.46 1.95
N ILE A 22 3.09 1.21 1.75
CA ILE A 22 3.18 0.20 2.81
C ILE A 22 4.66 -0.05 3.12
N GLY A 23 5.03 0.02 4.40
CA GLY A 23 6.35 -0.28 4.89
C GLY A 23 6.30 -1.37 5.94
N THR A 24 6.81 -2.55 5.61
CA THR A 24 6.89 -3.70 6.52
C THR A 24 8.32 -4.21 6.63
N ASN A 25 8.59 -4.94 7.71
CA ASN A 25 9.91 -5.52 7.96
C ASN A 25 10.10 -6.89 7.27
N SER A 26 9.00 -7.55 6.88
CA SER A 26 9.02 -8.79 6.09
C SER A 26 7.97 -8.80 4.97
N LEU A 27 8.10 -9.77 4.07
CA LEU A 27 7.10 -10.05 3.04
C LEU A 27 5.82 -10.69 3.62
N GLU A 28 5.91 -11.45 4.71
CA GLU A 28 4.69 -11.99 5.35
C GLU A 28 3.84 -10.87 5.96
N ASP A 29 4.48 -9.88 6.59
CA ASP A 29 3.81 -8.70 7.13
C ASP A 29 3.17 -7.86 6.01
N PHE A 30 3.85 -7.78 4.86
CA PHE A 30 3.33 -7.11 3.66
C PHE A 30 2.07 -7.79 3.15
N ASP A 31 2.11 -9.12 2.99
CA ASP A 31 0.97 -9.90 2.52
C ASP A 31 -0.23 -9.80 3.48
N SER A 32 0.02 -9.91 4.79
CA SER A 32 -1.00 -9.72 5.81
C SER A 32 -1.65 -8.33 5.73
N THR A 33 -0.85 -7.28 5.50
CA THR A 33 -1.33 -5.91 5.33
C THR A 33 -2.17 -5.76 4.07
N LEU A 34 -1.73 -6.31 2.94
CA LEU A 34 -2.52 -6.32 1.69
C LEU A 34 -3.83 -7.06 1.86
N ALA A 35 -3.81 -8.20 2.55
CA ALA A 35 -5.00 -8.99 2.81
C ALA A 35 -6.00 -8.20 3.68
N LYS A 36 -5.53 -7.42 4.66
CA LYS A 36 -6.39 -6.50 5.43
C LYS A 36 -6.99 -5.42 4.52
N ILE A 37 -6.18 -4.81 3.65
CA ILE A 37 -6.65 -3.76 2.73
C ILE A 37 -7.71 -4.29 1.76
N ARG A 38 -7.48 -5.45 1.15
CA ARG A 38 -8.43 -6.07 0.20
C ARG A 38 -9.76 -6.47 0.83
N ARG A 39 -9.80 -6.63 2.16
CA ARG A 39 -11.04 -6.91 2.91
C ARG A 39 -11.78 -5.65 3.36
N MET A 40 -11.21 -4.46 3.16
CA MET A 40 -11.92 -3.22 3.49
C MET A 40 -13.05 -2.96 2.49
N ASP A 41 -14.21 -2.58 3.03
CA ASP A 41 -15.37 -2.23 2.21
C ASP A 41 -15.05 -1.05 1.28
N GLY A 42 -15.33 -1.21 -0.01
CA GLY A 42 -15.06 -0.22 -1.05
C GLY A 42 -13.84 -0.50 -1.92
N VAL A 43 -12.98 -1.46 -1.56
CA VAL A 43 -11.85 -1.87 -2.43
C VAL A 43 -12.34 -2.75 -3.57
N THR A 44 -12.60 -2.12 -4.72
CA THR A 44 -13.14 -2.82 -5.92
C THR A 44 -12.02 -3.38 -6.81
N SER A 45 -10.86 -2.73 -6.81
CA SER A 45 -9.69 -3.14 -7.58
C SER A 45 -8.42 -2.70 -6.85
N SER A 46 -7.39 -3.55 -6.83
CA SER A 46 -6.10 -3.24 -6.19
C SER A 46 -4.96 -3.62 -7.12
N GLU A 47 -4.03 -2.70 -7.35
CA GLU A 47 -2.75 -2.98 -8.02
C GLU A 47 -1.62 -2.88 -6.99
N THR A 48 -0.76 -3.89 -6.92
CA THR A 48 0.32 -3.98 -5.94
C THR A 48 1.66 -3.83 -6.64
N SER A 49 2.37 -2.74 -6.37
CA SER A 49 3.70 -2.47 -6.90
C SER A 49 4.74 -2.60 -5.79
N LEU A 50 5.64 -3.57 -5.91
CA LEU A 50 6.77 -3.76 -4.99
C LEU A 50 7.95 -2.88 -5.43
N LEU A 51 8.30 -1.90 -4.60
CA LEU A 51 9.50 -1.08 -4.78
C LEU A 51 10.72 -1.91 -4.36
N LEU A 52 11.39 -2.53 -5.33
CA LEU A 52 12.52 -3.44 -5.07
C LEU A 52 13.80 -2.72 -4.61
N SER A 53 14.03 -1.50 -5.11
CA SER A 53 15.18 -0.69 -4.71
C SER A 53 14.85 0.79 -4.90
N THR A 54 14.62 1.49 -3.79
CA THR A 54 14.49 2.94 -3.80
C THR A 54 15.88 3.55 -3.72
N ARG A 55 16.48 3.82 -4.88
CA ARG A 55 17.65 4.70 -4.95
C ARG A 55 17.14 6.14 -4.84
N LYS A 56 17.58 6.89 -3.83
CA LYS A 56 17.38 8.34 -3.84
C LYS A 56 18.04 8.89 -5.10
N ALA A 57 17.25 9.48 -5.99
CA ALA A 57 17.80 10.32 -7.04
C ALA A 57 18.59 11.43 -6.34
N ARG A 58 19.88 11.53 -6.65
CA ARG A 58 20.74 12.59 -6.13
C ARG A 58 20.37 13.92 -6.79
#